data_AF-D7CVJ5-F1
#
_entry.id   AF-D7CVJ5-F1
#
_cell.length_a   1.000
_cell.length_b   1.000
_cell.length_c   1.000
_cell.angle_alpha   90.00
_cell.angle_beta   90.00
_cell.angle_gamma   90.00
#
_symmetry.space_group_name_H-M   'P 1'
#
loop_
_entity.id
_entity.type
_entity.pdbx_description
1 polymer ?
#
loop_
_entity_poly.entity_id
_entity_poly.type
_entity_poly.pdbx_seq_one_letter_code
_entity_poly.pdbx_strand_id
1 'polypeptide(L)'
;MTSGTIDGVLIDWAYTGISCRAGESQRNDLSSITPGTITIKNSLIRLRKQKWGYNNATNLHNHLFKWEQDQPDKGYVAKKGCKLRLINNVFMVDQNAGYLDPAQNPKVNYGQVLVESSNNILIWSGPESALPNSYKQANLPSGFTLKMGSEGASIWNTRRNQWFDYYKQFGLFQNYRTFQKLY
;
A
#
# COMPACT_ATOMS: atom_id res chain seq x y z
N MET A 1 14.03 -14.94 -4.85
CA MET A 1 12.73 -14.59 -4.23
C MET A 1 11.63 -15.29 -5.02
N THR A 2 10.54 -15.71 -4.37
CA THR A 2 9.41 -16.35 -5.05
C THR A 2 8.44 -15.33 -5.62
N SER A 3 7.83 -15.66 -6.75
CA SER A 3 6.66 -14.95 -7.28
C SER A 3 5.39 -15.49 -6.61
N GLY A 4 4.34 -14.69 -6.55
CA GLY A 4 3.10 -15.09 -5.90
C GLY A 4 1.93 -14.18 -6.25
N THR A 5 0.72 -14.61 -5.90
CA THR A 5 -0.51 -13.84 -6.10
C THR A 5 -1.23 -13.66 -4.77
N ILE A 6 -1.59 -12.41 -4.48
CA ILE A 6 -2.53 -12.01 -3.45
C ILE A 6 -3.80 -11.57 -4.20
N ASP A 7 -4.90 -12.29 -4.00
CA ASP A 7 -6.16 -12.06 -4.71
C ASP A 7 -7.30 -11.91 -3.71
N GLY A 8 -8.11 -10.87 -3.90
CA GLY A 8 -9.37 -10.71 -3.18
C GLY A 8 -9.20 -10.59 -1.67
N VAL A 9 -8.20 -9.86 -1.17
CA VAL A 9 -8.03 -9.64 0.28
C VAL A 9 -8.66 -8.33 0.74
N LEU A 10 -9.21 -8.32 1.95
CA LEU A 10 -9.64 -7.12 2.66
C LEU A 10 -8.72 -6.89 3.86
N ILE A 11 -7.95 -5.81 3.82
CA ILE A 11 -7.11 -5.35 4.92
C ILE A 11 -7.62 -3.98 5.32
N ASP A 12 -8.56 -3.93 6.26
CA ASP A 12 -9.03 -2.70 6.87
C ASP A 12 -8.33 -2.52 8.22
N TRP A 13 -7.40 -1.55 8.30
CA TRP A 13 -6.59 -1.17 9.47
C TRP A 13 -5.12 -1.62 9.47
N ALA A 14 -4.45 -1.48 8.32
CA ALA A 14 -3.00 -1.70 8.24
C ALA A 14 -2.19 -0.50 8.76
N TYR A 15 -1.05 -0.78 9.43
CA TYR A 15 -0.01 0.24 9.70
C TYR A 15 0.83 0.51 8.45
N THR A 16 1.21 -0.53 7.71
CA THR A 16 1.95 -0.48 6.44
C THR A 16 1.18 -1.32 5.45
N GLY A 17 1.01 -0.87 4.21
CA GLY A 17 0.22 -1.60 3.21
C GLY A 17 0.96 -2.83 2.72
N ILE A 18 1.97 -2.62 1.88
CA ILE A 18 2.80 -3.66 1.30
C ILE A 18 4.26 -3.40 1.69
N SER A 19 4.95 -4.41 2.23
CA SER A 19 6.37 -4.29 2.54
C SER A 19 7.15 -5.42 1.89
N CYS A 20 8.20 -5.05 1.15
CA CYS A 20 9.13 -5.99 0.55
C CYS A 20 10.53 -5.76 1.13
N ARG A 21 11.05 -6.78 1.81
CA ARG A 21 12.35 -6.78 2.51
C ARG A 21 13.06 -8.09 2.25
N ALA A 22 14.38 -8.08 2.22
CA ALA A 22 15.14 -9.32 2.19
C ALA A 22 15.02 -10.03 3.56
N GLY A 23 14.90 -11.37 3.52
CA GLY A 23 15.04 -12.19 4.73
C GLY A 23 16.42 -11.97 5.35
N GLU A 24 16.53 -12.09 6.67
CA GLU A 24 17.75 -11.78 7.43
C GLU A 24 18.97 -12.60 6.96
N SER A 25 18.79 -13.90 6.73
CA SER A 25 19.81 -14.81 6.20
C SER A 25 20.25 -14.48 4.76
N GLN A 26 19.41 -13.76 4.01
CA GLN A 26 19.67 -13.36 2.63
C GLN A 26 20.27 -11.95 2.54
N ARG A 27 20.58 -11.32 3.68
CA ARG A 27 21.17 -9.97 3.69
C ARG A 27 22.67 -9.97 3.40
N ASN A 28 23.36 -11.12 3.45
CA ASN A 28 24.81 -11.15 3.30
C ASN A 28 25.31 -11.77 1.99
N ASP A 29 24.48 -12.49 1.22
CA ASP A 29 24.83 -13.01 -0.12
C ASP A 29 23.73 -12.69 -1.14
N LEU A 30 24.09 -11.89 -2.14
CA LEU A 30 23.17 -11.15 -3.01
C LEU A 30 23.39 -11.34 -4.50
N SER A 31 24.50 -11.99 -4.87
CA SER A 31 24.86 -12.23 -6.27
C SER A 31 23.87 -13.15 -6.98
N SER A 32 23.10 -13.93 -6.23
CA SER A 32 22.16 -14.95 -6.70
C SER A 32 20.68 -14.55 -6.60
N ILE A 33 20.35 -13.38 -6.02
CA ILE A 33 18.95 -13.04 -5.73
C ILE A 33 18.29 -12.29 -6.89
N THR A 34 17.48 -13.03 -7.66
CA THR A 34 16.53 -12.43 -8.60
C THR A 34 15.24 -12.02 -7.86
N PRO A 35 14.77 -10.76 -8.00
CA PRO A 35 13.46 -10.34 -7.50
C PRO A 35 12.31 -11.13 -8.11
N GLY A 36 11.48 -11.71 -7.25
CA GLY A 36 10.21 -12.30 -7.65
C GLY A 36 9.16 -11.23 -7.90
N THR A 37 8.11 -11.59 -8.64
CA THR A 37 6.97 -10.71 -8.91
C THR A 37 5.78 -11.11 -8.04
N ILE A 38 5.31 -10.18 -7.23
CA ILE A 38 4.08 -10.32 -6.45
C ILE A 38 2.95 -9.62 -7.21
N THR A 39 1.92 -10.38 -7.57
CA THR A 39 0.70 -9.85 -8.15
C THR A 39 -0.30 -9.62 -7.03
N ILE A 40 -0.84 -8.42 -6.95
CA ILE A 40 -1.89 -8.06 -6.00
C ILE A 40 -3.08 -7.62 -6.83
N LYS A 41 -4.21 -8.32 -6.68
CA LYS A 41 -5.40 -8.00 -7.45
C LYS A 41 -6.69 -8.11 -6.66
N ASN A 42 -7.71 -7.38 -7.13
CA ASN A 42 -9.06 -7.37 -6.56
C ASN A 42 -9.09 -7.11 -5.04
N SER A 43 -8.09 -6.43 -4.50
CA SER A 43 -7.87 -6.32 -3.07
C SER A 43 -8.21 -4.92 -2.55
N LEU A 44 -8.68 -4.86 -1.30
CA LEU A 44 -8.97 -3.64 -0.57
C LEU A 44 -7.96 -3.47 0.57
N ILE A 45 -7.19 -2.39 0.55
CA ILE A 45 -6.18 -2.11 1.58
C ILE A 45 -6.37 -0.69 2.10
N ARG A 46 -6.68 -0.58 3.39
CA ARG A 46 -6.80 0.70 4.08
C ARG A 46 -5.77 0.83 5.18
N LEU A 47 -4.98 1.90 5.09
CA LEU A 47 -4.14 2.33 6.18
C LEU A 47 -4.95 3.12 7.19
N ARG A 48 -4.62 2.95 8.48
CA ARG A 48 -5.17 3.80 9.54
C ARG A 48 -4.11 4.06 10.59
N LYS A 49 -4.19 5.26 11.17
CA LYS A 49 -3.35 5.66 12.30
C LYS A 49 -3.37 4.60 13.40
N GLN A 50 -2.20 4.26 13.92
CA GLN A 50 -2.09 3.43 15.11
C GLN A 50 -1.88 4.31 16.34
N LYS A 51 -2.59 3.97 17.41
CA LYS A 51 -2.51 4.70 18.69
C LYS A 51 -1.16 4.45 19.38
N TRP A 52 -0.52 3.30 19.12
CA TRP A 52 0.72 2.86 19.74
C TRP A 52 1.70 2.47 18.63
N GLY A 53 2.82 3.17 18.53
CA GLY A 53 3.89 2.90 17.57
C GLY A 53 5.18 2.52 18.28
N TYR A 54 5.98 1.66 17.65
CA TYR A 54 7.38 1.46 18.01
C TYR A 54 8.11 2.80 17.80
N ASN A 55 8.74 3.36 18.84
CA ASN A 55 9.45 4.66 18.87
C ASN A 55 8.61 5.95 19.02
N ASN A 56 7.56 5.98 19.85
CA ASN A 56 6.82 7.20 20.23
C ASN A 56 6.14 7.97 19.07
N ALA A 57 6.11 7.42 17.86
CA ALA A 57 5.33 7.94 16.74
C ALA A 57 3.85 7.66 16.99
N THR A 58 3.21 8.52 17.79
CA THR A 58 1.79 8.42 18.11
C THR A 58 0.95 8.99 16.96
N ASN A 59 -0.15 8.32 16.63
CA ASN A 59 -1.17 8.78 15.68
C ASN A 59 -0.77 8.82 14.19
N LEU A 60 0.11 7.94 13.74
CA LEU A 60 0.47 7.81 12.32
C LEU A 60 0.24 6.38 11.81
N HIS A 61 -0.05 6.25 10.52
CA HIS A 61 0.27 5.05 9.74
C HIS A 61 1.57 5.27 8.95
N ASN A 62 2.20 4.17 8.55
CA ASN A 62 3.43 4.16 7.76
C ASN A 62 3.13 4.26 6.26
N HIS A 63 4.02 3.69 5.46
CA HIS A 63 3.96 3.72 4.01
C HIS A 63 2.91 2.76 3.42
N LEU A 64 2.30 3.16 2.29
CA LEU A 64 1.42 2.27 1.52
C LEU A 64 2.22 1.16 0.85
N PHE A 65 3.40 1.48 0.33
CA PHE A 65 4.34 0.49 -0.16
C PHE A 65 5.74 0.83 0.35
N LYS A 66 6.46 -0.18 0.83
CA LYS A 66 7.71 -0.02 1.58
C LYS A 66 8.77 -1.00 1.10
N TRP A 67 9.87 -0.45 0.58
CA TRP A 67 11.10 -1.19 0.29
C TRP A 67 12.14 -0.96 1.38
N GLU A 68 13.15 -1.83 1.40
CA GLU A 68 14.33 -1.66 2.22
C GLU A 68 15.12 -0.41 1.80
N GLN A 69 15.77 0.24 2.76
CA GLN A 69 16.43 1.54 2.62
C GLN A 69 17.92 1.40 2.81
N ASP A 70 18.70 2.26 2.14
CA ASP A 70 20.15 2.26 2.33
C ASP A 70 20.38 2.67 3.81
N GLN A 71 21.20 1.93 4.54
CA GLN A 71 21.68 2.31 5.87
C GLN A 71 23.21 2.21 5.88
N PRO A 72 23.90 3.15 5.19
CA PRO A 72 25.35 3.11 5.00
C PRO A 72 26.13 3.18 6.32
N ASP A 73 25.56 3.88 7.30
CA ASP A 73 26.03 3.97 8.69
C ASP A 73 26.14 2.61 9.39
N LYS A 74 25.42 1.61 8.89
CA LYS A 74 25.45 0.23 9.36
C LYS A 74 26.01 -0.74 8.31
N GLY A 75 26.65 -0.22 7.27
CA GLY A 75 27.19 -1.00 6.15
C GLY A 75 26.13 -1.62 5.24
N TYR A 76 24.86 -1.18 5.31
CA TYR A 76 23.78 -1.74 4.50
C TYR A 76 23.52 -0.89 3.25
N VAL A 77 23.55 -1.54 2.09
CA VAL A 77 23.01 -1.01 0.83
C VAL A 77 21.66 -1.68 0.61
N ALA A 78 20.60 -0.90 0.45
CA ALA A 78 19.29 -1.40 0.09
C ALA A 78 19.25 -1.95 -1.30
N LYS A 79 18.35 -2.92 -1.42
CA LYS A 79 18.40 -3.96 -2.43
C LYS A 79 17.11 -3.92 -3.20
N LYS A 80 17.15 -4.39 -4.44
CA LYS A 80 15.95 -4.54 -5.28
C LYS A 80 15.00 -5.47 -4.53
N GLY A 81 13.94 -4.91 -3.94
CA GLY A 81 12.89 -5.71 -3.32
C GLY A 81 12.05 -6.42 -4.37
N CYS A 82 10.90 -6.95 -3.98
CA CYS A 82 9.96 -7.57 -4.91
C CYS A 82 9.57 -6.62 -6.05
N LYS A 83 9.23 -7.22 -7.19
CA LYS A 83 8.45 -6.58 -8.25
C LYS A 83 6.97 -6.71 -7.93
N LEU A 84 6.15 -5.77 -8.40
CA LEU A 84 4.72 -5.67 -8.17
C LEU A 84 3.95 -5.63 -9.50
N ARG A 85 2.85 -6.37 -9.54
CA ARG A 85 1.77 -6.21 -10.52
C ARG A 85 0.51 -5.85 -9.74
N LEU A 86 -0.07 -4.67 -9.98
CA LEU A 86 -1.21 -4.15 -9.22
C LEU A 86 -2.43 -4.03 -10.14
N ILE A 87 -3.48 -4.82 -9.91
CA ILE A 87 -4.62 -4.91 -10.82
C ILE A 87 -5.95 -4.81 -10.06
N ASN A 88 -6.80 -3.84 -10.39
CA ASN A 88 -8.15 -3.70 -9.81
C ASN A 88 -8.16 -3.64 -8.27
N ASN A 89 -7.20 -2.94 -7.67
CA ASN A 89 -7.16 -2.77 -6.21
C ASN A 89 -7.79 -1.44 -5.78
N VAL A 90 -8.24 -1.39 -4.54
CA VAL A 90 -8.67 -0.15 -3.87
C VAL A 90 -7.79 0.09 -2.65
N PHE A 91 -7.02 1.17 -2.70
CA PHE A 91 -6.18 1.62 -1.59
C PHE A 91 -6.83 2.83 -0.92
N MET A 92 -6.82 2.91 0.40
CA MET A 92 -7.35 4.06 1.14
C MET A 92 -6.35 4.54 2.20
N VAL A 93 -6.09 5.85 2.23
CA VAL A 93 -5.16 6.50 3.17
C VAL A 93 -5.74 7.81 3.69
N ASP A 94 -5.41 8.20 4.93
CA ASP A 94 -5.96 9.40 5.59
C ASP A 94 -4.88 10.45 5.98
N GLN A 95 -3.63 10.12 5.74
CA GLN A 95 -2.47 11.00 5.85
C GLN A 95 -1.44 10.60 4.80
N ASN A 96 -0.35 11.38 4.67
CA ASN A 96 0.73 11.02 3.78
C ASN A 96 1.29 9.62 4.14
N ALA A 97 0.96 8.61 3.34
CA ALA A 97 1.52 7.26 3.44
C ALA A 97 2.84 7.13 2.66
N GLY A 98 3.57 8.24 2.53
CA GLY A 98 4.87 8.31 1.85
C GLY A 98 4.90 7.72 0.45
N TYR A 99 3.79 7.70 -0.30
CA TYR A 99 3.76 6.93 -1.52
C TYR A 99 4.23 7.68 -2.78
N LEU A 100 4.92 6.90 -3.62
CA LEU A 100 5.79 7.19 -4.76
C LEU A 100 7.19 7.75 -4.52
N ASP A 101 7.59 8.02 -3.29
CA ASP A 101 9.00 8.33 -3.06
C ASP A 101 9.69 7.07 -2.51
N PRO A 102 10.64 6.47 -3.24
CA PRO A 102 11.67 5.65 -2.64
C PRO A 102 12.57 6.49 -1.70
N ALA A 103 12.00 7.33 -0.82
CA ALA A 103 12.60 8.49 -0.15
C ALA A 103 13.75 8.18 0.81
N GLN A 104 14.13 6.92 0.95
CA GLN A 104 15.33 6.53 1.70
C GLN A 104 16.23 5.58 0.89
N ASN A 105 15.91 5.33 -0.37
CA ASN A 105 16.82 4.78 -1.35
C ASN A 105 16.55 5.32 -2.78
N PRO A 106 17.27 6.37 -3.23
CA PRO A 106 17.15 6.92 -4.59
C PRO A 106 17.43 5.89 -5.72
N LYS A 107 17.91 4.68 -5.39
CA LYS A 107 18.16 3.60 -6.35
C LYS A 107 16.93 2.75 -6.67
N VAL A 108 15.81 2.89 -5.95
CA VAL A 108 14.58 2.12 -6.21
C VAL A 108 13.67 2.92 -7.13
N ASN A 109 13.84 2.78 -8.45
CA ASN A 109 12.93 3.39 -9.41
C ASN A 109 11.61 2.60 -9.48
N TYR A 110 10.48 3.28 -9.29
CA TYR A 110 9.17 2.66 -9.34
C TYR A 110 8.88 1.96 -10.68
N GLY A 111 9.37 2.48 -11.81
CA GLY A 111 9.26 1.81 -13.12
C GLY A 111 10.03 0.48 -13.20
N GLN A 112 10.96 0.21 -12.28
CA GLN A 112 11.68 -1.07 -12.21
C GLN A 112 11.03 -2.07 -11.24
N VAL A 113 10.24 -1.60 -10.28
CA VAL A 113 9.56 -2.45 -9.29
C VAL A 113 8.06 -2.60 -9.57
N LEU A 114 7.38 -1.64 -10.21
CA LEU A 114 6.03 -1.80 -10.72
C LEU A 114 6.09 -2.25 -12.17
N VAL A 115 5.89 -3.54 -12.38
CA VAL A 115 5.95 -4.15 -13.72
C VAL A 115 4.63 -4.01 -14.47
N GLU A 116 3.52 -3.90 -13.74
CA GLU A 116 2.18 -3.71 -14.30
C GLU A 116 1.28 -2.99 -13.30
N SER A 117 0.47 -2.05 -13.80
CA SER A 117 -0.56 -1.38 -13.02
C SER A 117 -1.77 -1.11 -13.89
N SER A 118 -2.94 -1.57 -13.47
CA SER A 118 -4.20 -1.33 -14.18
C SER A 118 -5.39 -1.26 -13.22
N ASN A 119 -6.31 -0.32 -13.49
CA ASN A 119 -7.59 -0.18 -12.80
C ASN A 119 -7.51 -0.06 -11.27
N ASN A 120 -6.42 0.49 -10.73
CA ASN A 120 -6.27 0.71 -9.30
C ASN A 120 -6.92 2.04 -8.90
N ILE A 121 -7.57 2.07 -7.74
CA ILE A 121 -8.14 3.27 -7.16
C ILE A 121 -7.36 3.62 -5.89
N LEU A 122 -6.93 4.86 -5.78
CA LEU A 122 -6.38 5.43 -4.56
C LEU A 122 -7.38 6.41 -3.98
N ILE A 123 -7.85 6.13 -2.77
CA ILE A 123 -8.78 6.98 -2.03
C ILE A 123 -7.99 7.80 -1.01
N TRP A 124 -8.00 9.12 -1.18
CA TRP A 124 -7.60 10.04 -0.14
C TRP A 124 -8.81 10.33 0.77
N SER A 125 -8.63 10.05 2.06
CA SER A 125 -9.67 10.19 3.08
C SER A 125 -9.41 11.30 4.09
N GLY A 126 -8.32 12.05 3.91
CA GLY A 126 -8.11 13.30 4.62
C GLY A 126 -8.83 14.46 3.92
N PRO A 127 -8.78 15.67 4.51
CA PRO A 127 -9.27 16.87 3.85
C PRO A 127 -8.45 17.17 2.59
N GLU A 128 -9.07 17.76 1.57
CA GLU A 128 -8.41 18.10 0.31
C GLU A 128 -7.23 19.06 0.49
N SER A 129 -7.34 20.00 1.43
CA SER A 129 -6.26 20.94 1.77
C SER A 129 -4.99 20.26 2.32
N ALA A 130 -5.10 19.01 2.78
CA ALA A 130 -3.98 18.21 3.26
C ALA A 130 -3.52 17.16 2.23
N LEU A 131 -4.10 17.13 1.02
CA LEU A 131 -3.70 16.20 -0.03
C LEU A 131 -2.24 16.47 -0.43
N PRO A 132 -1.30 15.53 -0.23
CA PRO A 132 0.07 15.75 -0.61
C PRO A 132 0.20 15.81 -2.14
N ASN A 133 1.15 16.61 -2.64
CA ASN A 133 1.39 16.74 -4.08
C ASN A 133 1.60 15.38 -4.78
N SER A 134 2.25 14.42 -4.12
CA SER A 134 2.47 13.07 -4.67
C SER A 134 1.19 12.26 -4.90
N TYR A 135 0.08 12.62 -4.26
CA TYR A 135 -1.22 11.96 -4.45
C TYR A 135 -2.06 12.60 -5.54
N LYS A 136 -1.67 13.77 -6.07
CA LYS A 136 -2.38 14.40 -7.19
C LYS A 136 -2.35 13.46 -8.40
N GLN A 137 -3.47 13.38 -9.12
CA GLN A 137 -3.64 12.45 -10.24
C GLN A 137 -2.48 12.47 -11.25
N ALA A 138 -1.95 13.66 -11.58
CA ALA A 138 -0.85 13.83 -12.52
C ALA A 138 0.47 13.20 -12.06
N ASN A 139 0.62 12.98 -10.75
CA ASN A 139 1.80 12.41 -10.14
C ASN A 139 1.64 10.92 -9.79
N LEU A 140 0.43 10.36 -9.93
CA LEU A 140 0.20 8.95 -9.66
C LEU A 140 0.78 8.06 -10.76
N PRO A 141 1.16 6.80 -10.45
CA PRO A 141 1.62 5.87 -11.47
C PRO A 141 0.50 5.60 -12.47
N SER A 142 0.88 5.28 -13.71
CA SER A 142 -0.09 4.79 -14.69
C SER A 142 -0.93 3.65 -14.12
N GLY A 143 -2.22 3.62 -14.47
CA GLY A 143 -3.18 2.64 -13.96
C GLY A 143 -3.76 2.94 -12.57
N PHE A 144 -3.44 4.09 -11.96
CA PHE A 144 -4.10 4.59 -10.76
C PHE A 144 -5.05 5.75 -11.04
N THR A 145 -6.19 5.75 -10.35
CA THR A 145 -7.11 6.88 -10.30
C THR A 145 -7.29 7.38 -8.86
N LEU A 146 -7.11 8.67 -8.64
CA LEU A 146 -7.41 9.32 -7.36
C LEU A 146 -8.92 9.50 -7.19
N LYS A 147 -9.42 9.16 -6.01
CA LYS A 147 -10.80 9.43 -5.56
C LYS A 147 -10.77 10.06 -4.17
N MET A 148 -11.70 10.97 -3.91
CA MET A 148 -11.77 11.72 -2.65
C MET A 148 -13.23 11.92 -2.22
N GLY A 149 -13.43 12.48 -1.03
CA GLY A 149 -14.74 12.89 -0.53
C GLY A 149 -15.80 11.78 -0.56
N SER A 150 -17.07 12.16 -0.75
CA SER A 150 -18.19 11.21 -0.77
C SER A 150 -18.05 10.12 -1.83
N GLU A 151 -17.46 10.43 -2.98
CA GLU A 151 -17.21 9.46 -4.05
C GLU A 151 -16.24 8.36 -3.59
N GLY A 152 -15.09 8.73 -3.01
CA GLY A 152 -14.14 7.79 -2.46
C GLY A 152 -14.75 6.91 -1.37
N ALA A 153 -15.52 7.50 -0.45
CA ALA A 153 -16.22 6.75 0.59
C ALA A 153 -17.22 5.74 0.01
N SER A 154 -17.99 6.14 -1.00
CA SER A 154 -18.95 5.28 -1.67
C SER A 154 -18.27 4.09 -2.36
N ILE A 155 -17.16 4.33 -3.07
CA ILE A 155 -16.37 3.29 -3.72
C ILE A 155 -15.86 2.28 -2.69
N TRP A 156 -15.25 2.76 -1.59
CA TRP A 156 -14.73 1.88 -0.53
C TRP A 156 -15.84 1.02 0.07
N ASN A 157 -16.94 1.65 0.51
CA ASN A 157 -18.04 0.96 1.17
C ASN A 157 -18.70 -0.07 0.23
N THR A 158 -18.90 0.28 -1.05
CA THR A 158 -19.47 -0.64 -2.04
C THR A 158 -18.57 -1.85 -2.27
N ARG A 159 -17.27 -1.63 -2.52
CA ARG A 159 -16.32 -2.72 -2.76
C ARG A 159 -16.11 -3.59 -1.52
N ARG A 160 -16.14 -2.99 -0.33
CA ARG A 160 -16.08 -3.72 0.95
C ARG A 160 -17.31 -4.59 1.16
N ASN A 161 -18.51 -4.07 0.88
CA ASN A 161 -19.74 -4.85 1.00
C ASN A 161 -19.75 -6.02 0.01
N GLN A 162 -19.38 -5.78 -1.25
CA GLN A 162 -19.23 -6.84 -2.26
C GLN A 162 -18.24 -7.92 -1.81
N TRP A 163 -17.16 -7.53 -1.13
CA TRP A 163 -16.21 -8.49 -0.56
C TRP A 163 -16.85 -9.38 0.50
N PHE A 164 -17.64 -8.82 1.43
CA PHE A 164 -18.36 -9.62 2.42
C PHE A 164 -19.47 -10.50 1.81
N ASP A 165 -20.15 -10.01 0.77
CA ASP A 165 -21.16 -10.78 0.05
C ASP A 165 -20.56 -12.02 -0.63
N TYR A 166 -19.33 -11.87 -1.15
CA TYR A 166 -18.57 -12.96 -1.75
C TYR A 166 -17.98 -13.91 -0.70
N TYR A 167 -17.34 -13.37 0.33
CA TYR A 167 -16.70 -14.12 1.41
C TYR A 167 -17.58 -14.20 2.67
N LYS A 168 -18.73 -14.85 2.53
CA LYS A 168 -19.78 -14.93 3.56
C LYS A 168 -19.30 -15.44 4.92
N GLN A 169 -18.24 -16.26 4.95
CA GLN A 169 -17.64 -16.74 6.20
C GLN A 169 -17.11 -15.61 7.11
N PHE A 170 -16.87 -14.42 6.55
CA PHE A 170 -16.46 -13.24 7.30
C PHE A 170 -17.61 -12.27 7.62
N GLY A 171 -18.87 -12.62 7.33
CA GLY A 171 -20.02 -11.72 7.49
C GLY A 171 -20.19 -11.14 8.91
N LEU A 172 -19.75 -11.86 9.95
CA LEU A 172 -19.73 -11.37 11.33
C LEU A 172 -18.84 -10.11 11.50
N PHE A 173 -17.86 -9.91 10.63
CA PHE A 173 -16.97 -8.75 10.65
C PHE A 173 -17.52 -7.55 9.85
N GLN A 174 -18.62 -7.72 9.10
CA GLN A 174 -19.16 -6.70 8.21
C GLN A 174 -19.53 -5.41 8.95
N ASN A 175 -20.11 -5.54 10.15
CA ASN A 175 -20.55 -4.41 10.98
C ASN A 175 -19.40 -3.68 11.69
N TYR A 176 -18.19 -4.22 11.67
CA TYR A 176 -17.03 -3.52 12.23
C TYR A 176 -16.61 -2.40 11.27
N ARG A 177 -17.05 -1.18 11.59
CA ARG A 177 -16.60 0.10 11.01
C ARG A 177 -17.02 0.34 9.55
N THR A 178 -18.32 0.39 9.30
CA THR A 178 -18.83 1.13 8.14
C THR A 178 -18.36 2.58 8.19
N PHE A 179 -17.79 3.06 7.08
CA PHE A 179 -17.18 4.38 7.03
C PHE A 179 -18.27 5.44 6.78
N GLN A 180 -18.58 6.25 7.81
CA GLN A 180 -19.78 7.10 7.81
C GLN A 180 -19.61 8.53 7.30
N LYS A 181 -18.39 9.09 7.13
CA LYS A 181 -18.18 10.41 6.48
C LYS A 181 -16.70 10.71 6.24
N LEU A 182 -16.38 11.20 5.03
CA LEU A 182 -15.14 11.94 4.75
C LEU A 182 -15.44 13.41 5.01
N TYR A 183 -14.62 14.06 5.84
CA TYR A 183 -14.74 15.48 6.19
C TYR A 183 -14.44 16.36 4.99
#